data_AF-A0A2J7Q4P9-F1
#
_entry.id   AF-A0A2J7Q4P9-F1
#
_cell.length_a   1.000
_cell.length_b   1.000
_cell.length_c   1.000
_cell.angle_alpha   90.00
_cell.angle_beta   90.00
_cell.angle_gamma   90.00
#
_symmetry.space_group_name_H-M   'P 1'
#
loop_
_entity.id
_entity.type
_entity.pdbx_description
1 polymer ?
#
loop_
_entity_poly.entity_id
_entity_poly.type
_entity_poly.pdbx_seq_one_letter_code
_entity_poly.pdbx_strand_id
1 'polypeptide(L)'
;MDSFPLNVAHQLERRAEAHLLRKHFDESIQCYQKAAEKLKEAEQRSNDEMFLRSVKYQQERCIQLQKVISMKKNQYIADKTRQQKMIQVLTKLEQTSDERNQEASNLQRKIYRTMEEADSLLEQLVRLGGESDGDELESVKSDNIDGACGGEDTVQVDASEPAKLEGSKWPKDDRTVIEELRTLNHQLRSLVVQLLTQLDASCKEAEMLRERVRFLEGERRVKSDDVEGRISVPVVRKSSLHVITDSTGGSSPFVYSPCSELSPDVPTDTPHIVTRELPVLAPLEMPDFDFGQFKKQTSVDHSPIS
;
A
#
# COMPACT_ATOMS: atom_id res chain seq x y z
N MET A 1 -46.94 -36.68 -20.24
CA MET A 1 -46.89 -35.20 -20.31
C MET A 1 -45.95 -34.86 -21.45
N ASP A 2 -46.49 -34.62 -22.64
CA ASP A 2 -45.67 -34.33 -23.82
C ASP A 2 -45.00 -32.98 -23.62
N SER A 3 -43.73 -33.02 -23.21
CA SER A 3 -42.98 -31.81 -22.93
C SER A 3 -42.61 -31.16 -24.26
N PHE A 4 -43.46 -30.24 -24.70
CA PHE A 4 -43.22 -29.47 -25.91
C PHE A 4 -41.85 -28.76 -25.80
N PRO A 5 -40.99 -28.79 -26.85
CA PRO A 5 -39.61 -28.32 -26.74
C PRO A 5 -39.46 -26.87 -26.21
N LEU A 6 -40.42 -26.00 -26.53
CA LEU A 6 -40.47 -24.63 -26.01
C LEU A 6 -40.67 -24.57 -24.49
N ASN A 7 -41.50 -25.45 -23.93
CA ASN A 7 -41.73 -25.49 -22.47
C ASN A 7 -40.47 -25.96 -21.73
N VAL A 8 -39.76 -26.95 -22.29
CA VAL A 8 -38.46 -27.39 -21.79
C VAL A 8 -37.44 -26.25 -21.82
N ALA A 9 -37.40 -25.48 -22.90
CA ALA A 9 -36.50 -24.34 -23.03
C ALA A 9 -36.72 -23.30 -21.90
N HIS A 10 -37.98 -22.90 -21.65
CA HIS A 10 -38.28 -21.96 -20.57
C HIS A 10 -37.98 -22.51 -19.17
N GLN A 11 -38.15 -23.82 -18.97
CA GLN A 11 -37.73 -24.44 -17.70
C GLN A 11 -36.22 -24.37 -17.50
N LEU A 12 -35.45 -24.56 -18.58
CA LEU A 12 -33.99 -24.44 -18.56
C LEU A 12 -33.54 -22.99 -18.33
N GLU A 13 -34.23 -22.01 -18.90
CA GLU A 13 -33.95 -20.58 -18.64
C GLU A 13 -34.14 -20.23 -17.16
N ARG A 14 -35.27 -20.61 -16.55
CA ARG A 14 -35.50 -20.39 -15.11
C ARG A 14 -34.45 -21.07 -14.23
N ARG A 15 -34.04 -22.28 -14.62
CA ARG A 15 -32.96 -22.99 -13.94
C ARG A 15 -31.62 -22.27 -14.08
N ALA A 16 -31.33 -21.71 -15.26
CA ALA A 16 -30.11 -20.94 -15.51
C ALA A 16 -30.05 -19.70 -14.62
N GLU A 17 -31.16 -18.97 -14.47
CA GLU A 17 -31.26 -17.82 -13.56
C GLU A 17 -31.00 -18.22 -12.10
N ALA A 18 -31.53 -19.36 -11.65
CA ALA A 18 -31.25 -19.88 -10.31
C ALA A 18 -29.75 -20.19 -10.10
N HIS A 19 -29.05 -20.70 -11.12
CA HIS A 19 -27.60 -20.90 -11.07
C HIS A 19 -26.84 -19.57 -11.05
N LEU A 20 -27.30 -18.56 -11.80
CA LEU A 20 -26.69 -17.24 -11.82
C LEU A 20 -26.76 -16.54 -10.45
N LEU A 21 -27.88 -16.66 -9.74
CA LEU A 21 -28.03 -16.16 -8.36
C LEU A 21 -27.03 -16.81 -7.40
N ARG A 22 -26.71 -18.09 -7.61
CA ARG A 22 -25.71 -18.84 -6.82
C ARG A 22 -24.26 -18.60 -7.29
N LYS A 23 -24.03 -17.75 -8.30
CA LYS A 23 -22.72 -17.49 -8.95
C LYS A 23 -22.11 -18.73 -9.62
N HIS A 24 -22.94 -19.71 -9.96
CA HIS A 24 -22.56 -20.91 -10.72
C HIS A 24 -22.64 -20.61 -12.21
N PHE A 25 -21.65 -19.87 -12.72
CA PHE A 25 -21.67 -19.33 -14.07
C PHE A 25 -21.63 -20.41 -15.15
N ASP A 26 -20.86 -21.48 -14.94
CA ASP A 26 -20.69 -22.55 -15.93
C ASP A 26 -21.97 -23.37 -16.11
N GLU A 27 -22.63 -23.72 -15.01
CA GLU A 27 -23.91 -24.41 -15.05
C GLU A 27 -25.01 -23.54 -15.64
N SER A 28 -24.98 -22.23 -15.39
CA SER A 28 -25.89 -21.28 -16.03
C SER A 28 -25.70 -21.21 -17.54
N ILE A 29 -24.45 -21.13 -18.02
CA ILE A 29 -24.14 -21.12 -19.46
C ILE A 29 -24.60 -22.42 -20.12
N GLN A 30 -24.35 -23.56 -19.50
CA GLN A 30 -24.81 -24.87 -20.01
C GLN A 30 -26.35 -24.95 -20.09
N CYS A 31 -27.07 -24.37 -19.13
CA CYS A 31 -28.53 -24.33 -19.17
C CYS A 31 -29.05 -23.47 -20.34
N TYR A 32 -28.45 -22.29 -20.58
CA TYR A 32 -28.82 -21.45 -21.74
C TYR A 32 -28.44 -22.07 -23.09
N GLN A 33 -27.32 -22.82 -23.15
CA GLN A 33 -26.96 -23.58 -24.33
C GLN A 33 -28.00 -24.66 -24.65
N LYS A 34 -28.39 -25.46 -23.66
CA LYS A 34 -29.45 -26.47 -23.81
C LYS A 34 -30.81 -25.85 -24.13
N ALA A 35 -31.13 -24.67 -23.58
CA ALA A 35 -32.35 -23.95 -23.92
C ALA A 35 -32.37 -23.53 -25.39
N ALA A 36 -31.25 -23.01 -25.91
CA ALA A 36 -31.12 -22.64 -27.33
C ALA A 36 -31.24 -23.86 -28.27
N GLU A 37 -30.74 -25.03 -27.86
CA GLU A 37 -30.93 -26.28 -28.59
C GLU A 37 -32.41 -26.71 -28.63
N LYS A 38 -33.13 -26.60 -27.50
CA LYS A 38 -34.57 -26.90 -27.44
C LYS A 38 -35.44 -25.90 -28.20
N LEU A 39 -35.04 -24.63 -28.27
CA LEU A 39 -35.67 -23.65 -29.15
C LEU A 39 -35.45 -23.99 -30.62
N LYS A 40 -34.25 -24.46 -31.00
CA LYS A 40 -33.97 -24.93 -32.36
C LYS A 40 -34.79 -26.17 -32.74
N GLU A 41 -34.99 -27.09 -31.79
CA GLU A 41 -35.91 -28.23 -31.97
C GLU A 41 -37.38 -27.77 -32.11
N ALA A 42 -37.78 -26.71 -31.40
CA ALA A 42 -39.13 -26.13 -31.53
C ALA A 42 -39.33 -25.49 -32.91
N GLU A 43 -38.32 -24.80 -33.43
CA GLU A 43 -38.31 -24.19 -34.77
C GLU A 43 -38.56 -25.24 -35.85
N GLN A 44 -37.94 -26.42 -35.75
CA GLN A 44 -38.09 -27.50 -36.72
C GLN A 44 -39.48 -28.18 -36.71
N ARG A 45 -40.28 -28.00 -35.65
CA ARG A 45 -41.58 -28.67 -35.48
C ARG A 45 -42.78 -27.82 -35.90
N SER A 46 -42.59 -26.52 -36.12
CA SER A 46 -43.67 -25.59 -36.44
C SER A 46 -43.45 -24.94 -37.81
N ASN A 47 -44.53 -24.76 -38.56
CA ASN A 47 -44.52 -24.09 -39.87
C ASN A 47 -45.11 -22.67 -39.81
N ASP A 48 -45.54 -22.21 -38.64
CA ASP A 48 -46.09 -20.87 -38.48
C ASP A 48 -44.98 -19.81 -38.47
N GLU A 49 -45.04 -18.86 -39.40
CA GLU A 49 -44.04 -17.81 -39.57
C GLU A 49 -43.90 -16.93 -38.32
N MET A 50 -45.02 -16.63 -37.63
CA MET A 50 -44.99 -15.80 -36.42
C MET A 50 -44.34 -16.53 -35.25
N PHE A 51 -44.66 -17.81 -35.08
CA PHE A 51 -43.99 -18.68 -34.12
C PHE A 51 -42.48 -18.78 -34.39
N LEU A 52 -42.07 -19.00 -35.65
CA LEU A 52 -40.66 -19.10 -36.04
C LEU A 52 -39.89 -17.82 -35.73
N ARG A 53 -40.46 -16.65 -36.04
CA ARG A 53 -39.86 -15.34 -35.71
C ARG A 53 -39.68 -15.19 -34.19
N SER A 54 -40.69 -15.56 -33.39
CA SER A 54 -40.60 -15.50 -31.93
C SER A 54 -39.51 -16.41 -31.38
N VAL A 55 -39.45 -17.66 -31.84
CA VAL A 55 -38.47 -18.65 -31.39
C VAL A 55 -37.04 -18.23 -31.75
N LYS A 56 -36.83 -17.67 -32.96
CA LYS A 56 -35.53 -17.11 -33.36
C LYS A 56 -35.08 -15.98 -32.45
N TYR A 57 -35.97 -15.04 -32.13
CA TYR A 57 -35.66 -13.96 -31.19
C TYR A 57 -35.29 -14.48 -29.80
N GLN A 58 -36.02 -15.50 -29.30
CA GLN A 58 -35.69 -16.13 -28.01
C GLN A 58 -34.34 -16.85 -28.05
N GLN A 59 -34.00 -17.50 -29.16
CA GLN A 59 -32.70 -18.16 -29.35
C GLN A 59 -31.55 -17.14 -29.35
N GLU A 60 -31.70 -16.03 -30.08
CA GLU A 60 -30.73 -14.94 -30.10
C GLU A 60 -30.54 -14.35 -28.71
N ARG A 61 -31.63 -14.12 -27.96
CA ARG A 61 -31.57 -13.68 -26.56
C ARG A 61 -30.77 -14.66 -25.70
N CYS A 62 -31.02 -15.97 -25.80
CA CYS A 62 -30.25 -16.99 -25.06
C CYS A 62 -28.75 -16.93 -25.38
N ILE A 63 -28.37 -16.67 -26.63
CA ILE A 63 -26.96 -16.54 -27.04
C ILE A 63 -26.35 -15.25 -26.48
N GLN A 64 -27.07 -14.14 -26.50
CA GLN A 64 -26.63 -12.88 -25.91
C GLN A 64 -26.44 -13.01 -24.39
N LEU A 65 -27.37 -13.66 -23.70
CA LEU A 65 -27.28 -13.92 -22.26
C LEU A 65 -26.05 -14.77 -21.91
N GLN A 66 -25.72 -15.80 -22.70
CA GLN A 66 -24.49 -16.58 -22.53
C GLN A 66 -23.23 -15.71 -22.59
N LYS A 67 -23.16 -14.77 -23.54
CA LYS A 67 -22.02 -13.84 -23.68
C LYS A 67 -21.89 -12.95 -22.45
N VAL A 68 -23.01 -12.35 -22.00
CA VAL A 68 -23.03 -11.49 -20.81
C VAL A 68 -22.62 -12.27 -19.56
N ILE A 69 -23.12 -13.49 -19.40
CA ILE A 69 -22.77 -14.35 -18.26
C ILE A 69 -21.30 -14.77 -18.30
N SER A 70 -20.75 -15.05 -19.48
CA SER A 70 -19.32 -15.34 -19.66
C SER A 70 -18.44 -14.14 -19.28
N MET A 71 -18.83 -12.92 -19.68
CA MET A 71 -18.13 -11.70 -19.25
C MET A 71 -18.20 -11.54 -17.72
N LYS A 72 -19.37 -11.75 -17.12
CA LYS A 72 -19.56 -11.67 -15.67
C LYS A 72 -18.74 -12.72 -14.92
N LYS A 73 -18.59 -13.93 -15.48
CA LYS A 73 -17.71 -14.98 -14.95
C LYS A 73 -16.26 -14.51 -14.91
N ASN A 74 -15.75 -13.97 -16.02
CA ASN A 74 -14.37 -13.51 -16.12
C ASN A 74 -14.08 -12.38 -15.14
N GLN A 75 -15.00 -11.42 -15.04
CA GLN A 75 -14.90 -10.33 -14.06
C GLN A 75 -14.86 -10.87 -12.63
N TYR A 76 -15.76 -11.79 -12.27
CA TYR A 76 -15.77 -12.39 -10.95
C TYR A 76 -14.47 -13.14 -10.61
N ILE A 77 -13.92 -13.90 -11.56
CA ILE A 77 -12.65 -14.61 -11.37
C ILE A 77 -11.49 -13.62 -11.20
N ALA A 78 -11.44 -12.57 -12.02
CA ALA A 78 -10.42 -11.53 -11.93
C ALA A 78 -10.47 -10.82 -10.57
N ASP A 79 -11.66 -10.41 -10.13
CA ASP A 79 -11.86 -9.74 -8.85
C ASP A 79 -11.51 -10.66 -7.67
N LYS A 80 -11.94 -11.92 -7.70
CA LYS A 80 -11.58 -12.93 -6.68
C LYS A 80 -10.07 -13.13 -6.61
N THR A 81 -9.40 -13.23 -7.76
CA THR A 81 -7.94 -13.40 -7.83
C THR A 81 -7.21 -12.16 -7.30
N ARG A 82 -7.70 -10.96 -7.62
CA ARG A 82 -7.17 -9.70 -7.09
C ARG A 82 -7.29 -9.63 -5.57
N GLN A 83 -8.44 -10.00 -5.03
CA GLN A 83 -8.66 -10.06 -3.57
C GLN A 83 -7.71 -11.05 -2.90
N GLN A 84 -7.55 -12.25 -3.46
CA GLN A 84 -6.62 -13.25 -2.93
C GLN A 84 -5.16 -12.76 -2.93
N LYS A 85 -4.71 -12.12 -4.02
CA LYS A 85 -3.37 -11.52 -4.09
C LYS A 85 -3.18 -10.42 -3.04
N MET A 86 -4.18 -9.56 -2.86
CA MET A 86 -4.14 -8.51 -1.84
C MET A 86 -4.03 -9.09 -0.43
N ILE A 87 -4.84 -10.11 -0.11
CA ILE A 87 -4.75 -10.82 1.18
C ILE A 87 -3.36 -11.42 1.35
N GLN A 88 -2.82 -12.09 0.32
CA GLN A 88 -1.48 -12.68 0.39
C GLN A 88 -0.38 -11.64 0.65
N VAL A 89 -0.49 -10.44 0.04
CA VAL A 89 0.45 -9.34 0.29
C VAL A 89 0.34 -8.84 1.72
N LEU A 90 -0.88 -8.66 2.23
CA LEU A 90 -1.10 -8.23 3.62
C LEU A 90 -0.56 -9.25 4.62
N THR A 91 -0.81 -10.54 4.41
CA THR A 91 -0.28 -11.61 5.27
C THR A 91 1.25 -11.65 5.26
N LYS A 92 1.89 -11.47 4.09
CA LYS A 92 3.35 -11.40 4.01
C LYS A 92 3.90 -10.18 4.74
N LEU A 93 3.25 -9.03 4.61
CA LEU A 93 3.67 -7.80 5.28
C LEU A 93 3.57 -7.96 6.80
N GLU A 94 2.50 -8.57 7.30
CA GLU A 94 2.31 -8.90 8.71
C GLU A 94 3.43 -9.81 9.23
N GLN A 95 3.72 -10.91 8.52
CA GLN A 95 4.84 -11.82 8.87
C GLN A 95 6.18 -11.09 8.96
N THR A 96 6.53 -10.26 7.96
CA THR A 96 7.78 -9.49 7.99
C THR A 96 7.80 -8.41 9.08
N SER A 97 6.63 -7.96 9.54
CA SER A 97 6.54 -7.04 10.66
C SER A 97 6.80 -7.76 11.98
N ASP A 98 6.21 -8.94 12.15
CA ASP A 98 6.38 -9.77 13.35
C ASP A 98 7.83 -10.27 13.50
N GLU A 99 8.46 -10.69 12.40
CA GLU A 99 9.87 -11.08 12.38
C GLU A 99 10.78 -9.94 12.86
N ARG A 100 10.59 -8.73 12.31
CA ARG A 100 11.37 -7.54 12.72
C ARG A 100 11.14 -7.17 14.19
N ASN A 101 9.90 -7.27 14.66
CA ASN A 101 9.57 -7.01 16.07
C ASN A 101 10.23 -8.04 17.00
N GLN A 102 10.23 -9.31 16.60
CA GLN A 102 10.87 -10.38 17.36
C GLN A 102 12.40 -10.21 17.40
N GLU A 103 13.02 -9.82 16.29
CA GLU A 103 14.44 -9.50 16.21
C GLU A 103 14.81 -8.32 17.12
N ALA A 104 14.02 -7.24 17.09
CA ALA A 104 14.22 -6.07 17.95
C ALA A 104 14.12 -6.43 19.45
N SER A 105 13.11 -7.23 19.83
CA SER A 105 12.97 -7.73 21.21
C SER A 105 14.14 -8.61 21.64
N ASN A 106 14.61 -9.49 20.76
CA ASN A 106 15.77 -10.34 21.02
C ASN A 106 17.05 -9.52 21.17
N LEU A 107 17.25 -8.48 20.34
CA LEU A 107 18.38 -7.57 20.44
C LEU A 107 18.36 -6.80 21.77
N GLN A 108 17.21 -6.25 22.16
CA GLN A 108 17.04 -5.56 23.44
C GLN A 108 17.42 -6.45 24.62
N ARG A 109 16.98 -7.73 24.61
CA ARG A 109 17.33 -8.71 25.65
C ARG A 109 18.84 -8.98 25.69
N LYS A 110 19.50 -9.06 24.54
CA LYS A 110 20.96 -9.23 24.46
C LYS A 110 21.70 -8.03 25.03
N ILE A 111 21.27 -6.81 24.71
CA ILE A 111 21.87 -5.57 25.23
C ILE A 111 21.81 -5.56 26.76
N TYR A 112 20.63 -5.76 27.36
CA TYR A 112 20.50 -5.80 28.81
C TYR A 112 21.34 -6.88 29.47
N ARG A 113 21.37 -8.08 28.88
CA ARG A 113 22.22 -9.17 29.38
C ARG A 113 23.71 -8.80 29.35
N THR A 114 24.20 -8.21 28.26
CA THR A 114 25.61 -7.79 28.18
C THR A 114 25.95 -6.68 29.19
N MET A 115 25.00 -5.80 29.49
CA MET A 115 25.19 -4.78 30.52
C MET A 115 25.26 -5.40 31.92
N GLU A 116 24.40 -6.37 32.22
CA GLU A 116 24.42 -7.10 33.50
C GLU A 116 25.69 -7.93 33.69
N GLU A 117 26.15 -8.59 32.63
CA GLU A 117 27.41 -9.34 32.62
C GLU A 117 28.60 -8.39 32.87
N ALA A 118 28.62 -7.22 32.22
CA ALA A 118 29.66 -6.22 32.44
C ALA A 118 29.70 -5.68 33.88
N ASP A 119 28.54 -5.42 34.49
CA ASP A 119 28.45 -5.01 35.90
C ASP A 119 28.94 -6.11 36.85
N SER A 120 28.59 -7.37 36.57
CA SER A 120 29.02 -8.51 37.38
C SER A 120 30.54 -8.67 37.36
N LEU A 121 31.18 -8.46 36.19
CA LEU A 121 32.63 -8.48 36.04
C LEU A 121 33.30 -7.30 36.77
N LEU A 122 32.75 -6.09 36.65
CA LEU A 122 33.25 -4.92 37.37
C LEU A 122 33.17 -5.12 38.87
N GLU A 123 32.06 -5.67 39.37
CA GLU A 123 31.88 -6.00 40.78
C GLU A 123 32.90 -7.05 41.26
N GLN A 124 33.19 -8.06 40.44
CA GLN A 124 34.20 -9.08 40.76
C GLN A 124 35.62 -8.48 40.81
N LEU A 125 35.97 -7.59 39.88
CA LEU A 125 37.27 -6.90 39.87
C LEU A 125 37.46 -6.01 41.10
N VAL A 126 36.39 -5.39 41.59
CA VAL A 126 36.45 -4.53 42.78
C VAL A 126 36.69 -5.35 44.04
N ARG A 127 36.12 -6.55 44.12
CA ARG A 127 36.36 -7.47 45.24
C ARG A 127 37.81 -7.95 45.26
N LEU A 128 38.36 -8.32 44.10
CA LEU A 128 39.75 -8.78 43.98
C LEU A 128 40.78 -7.67 44.21
N GLY A 129 40.48 -6.43 43.80
CA GLY A 129 41.35 -5.27 44.06
C GLY A 129 41.31 -4.75 45.51
N GLY A 130 40.37 -5.23 46.32
CA GLY A 130 40.19 -4.82 47.72
C GLY A 130 40.92 -5.69 48.76
N GLU A 131 41.46 -6.85 48.36
CA GLU A 131 42.13 -7.80 49.27
C GLU A 131 43.67 -7.65 49.30
N SER A 132 44.25 -6.68 48.58
CA SER A 132 45.71 -6.51 48.42
C SER A 132 46.32 -5.36 49.25
N ASP A 133 45.65 -4.88 50.30
CA ASP A 133 46.19 -3.92 51.26
C ASP A 133 46.12 -4.53 52.67
N GLY A 134 47.07 -5.40 52.99
CA GLY A 134 47.30 -5.83 54.37
C GLY A 134 47.73 -7.28 54.57
N ASP A 135 48.93 -7.65 54.14
CA ASP A 135 49.72 -8.60 54.94
C ASP A 135 51.21 -8.31 54.78
N GLU A 136 51.76 -7.66 55.82
CA GLU A 136 53.17 -7.46 56.07
C GLU A 136 53.61 -8.59 57.01
N LEU A 137 54.39 -9.56 56.50
CA LEU A 137 55.33 -10.52 57.16
C LEU A 137 55.44 -11.74 56.22
N GLU A 138 56.59 -12.30 55.82
CA GLU A 138 57.82 -12.58 56.53
C GLU A 138 58.97 -12.73 55.53
N SER A 139 60.09 -12.13 55.91
CA SER A 139 61.40 -12.30 55.33
C SER A 139 61.92 -13.71 55.66
N VAL A 140 61.85 -14.65 54.70
CA VAL A 140 62.66 -15.87 54.77
C VAL A 140 63.93 -15.67 53.97
N LYS A 141 64.97 -15.19 54.67
CA LYS A 141 66.36 -15.43 54.30
C LYS A 141 66.59 -16.93 54.20
N SER A 142 67.16 -17.39 53.09
CA SER A 142 67.81 -18.68 53.00
C SER A 142 69.22 -18.44 52.49
N ASP A 143 70.15 -18.53 53.42
CA ASP A 143 71.58 -18.45 53.19
C ASP A 143 72.09 -19.61 52.29
N ASN A 144 73.10 -19.26 51.49
CA ASN A 144 74.19 -20.09 50.94
C ASN A 144 73.86 -21.24 49.96
N ILE A 145 74.48 -21.16 48.77
CA ILE A 145 75.47 -22.15 48.28
C ILE A 145 76.41 -21.47 47.26
N ASP A 146 77.71 -21.65 47.52
CA ASP A 146 78.92 -21.47 46.72
C ASP A 146 78.81 -21.51 45.18
N GLY A 147 79.69 -20.76 44.50
CA GLY A 147 80.11 -21.15 43.15
C GLY A 147 80.78 -20.11 42.25
N ALA A 148 82.05 -19.78 42.55
CA ALA A 148 83.15 -19.59 41.58
C ALA A 148 83.10 -18.52 40.45
N CYS A 149 84.05 -17.58 40.57
CA CYS A 149 85.08 -17.20 39.58
C CYS A 149 84.72 -16.38 38.32
N GLY A 150 85.26 -15.15 38.27
CA GLY A 150 86.18 -14.75 37.20
C GLY A 150 85.89 -13.43 36.48
N GLY A 151 86.80 -12.45 36.64
CA GLY A 151 87.26 -11.62 35.51
C GLY A 151 87.02 -10.10 35.56
N GLU A 152 88.14 -9.37 35.71
CA GLU A 152 88.49 -8.10 35.01
C GLU A 152 87.73 -6.83 35.45
N ASP A 153 88.29 -5.93 36.26
CA ASP A 153 89.45 -5.02 36.12
C ASP A 153 89.25 -3.82 35.17
N THR A 154 89.43 -2.63 35.75
CA THR A 154 89.56 -1.26 35.18
C THR A 154 88.42 -0.61 34.38
N VAL A 155 87.89 0.52 34.87
CA VAL A 155 88.10 1.90 34.34
C VAL A 155 87.56 2.94 35.35
N GLN A 156 88.34 4.01 35.53
CA GLN A 156 88.12 5.18 36.38
C GLN A 156 87.29 6.30 35.71
N VAL A 157 86.56 7.04 36.56
CA VAL A 157 86.41 8.52 36.60
C VAL A 157 85.54 9.25 35.55
N ASP A 158 84.42 9.78 36.09
CA ASP A 158 83.90 11.17 35.99
C ASP A 158 83.50 11.77 34.63
N ALA A 159 82.20 12.06 34.48
CA ALA A 159 81.70 13.34 33.98
C ALA A 159 80.15 13.38 34.04
N SER A 160 79.66 14.42 34.68
CA SER A 160 78.29 14.93 34.72
C SER A 160 77.66 15.16 33.34
N GLU A 161 76.46 14.61 33.11
CA GLU A 161 75.46 15.17 32.19
C GLU A 161 74.04 15.04 32.77
N PRO A 162 73.15 16.00 32.45
CA PRO A 162 71.99 16.31 33.27
C PRO A 162 70.92 15.22 33.19
N ALA A 163 70.38 14.88 34.35
CA ALA A 163 69.18 14.05 34.47
C ALA A 163 68.08 14.59 33.55
N LYS A 164 67.91 13.92 32.41
CA LYS A 164 66.64 13.92 31.67
C LYS A 164 65.63 13.40 32.68
N LEU A 165 64.86 14.32 33.27
CA LEU A 165 63.64 13.98 34.00
C LEU A 165 62.67 13.43 32.97
N GLU A 166 62.89 12.17 32.63
CA GLU A 166 61.98 11.33 31.89
C GLU A 166 60.75 11.22 32.78
N GLY A 167 59.71 11.97 32.42
CA GLY A 167 58.42 11.90 33.09
C GLY A 167 57.88 10.49 32.95
N SER A 168 58.26 9.61 33.88
CA SER A 168 57.64 8.31 34.06
C SER A 168 56.19 8.57 34.41
N LYS A 169 55.34 8.48 33.38
CA LYS A 169 53.91 8.33 33.57
C LYS A 169 53.74 7.02 34.31
N TRP A 170 53.53 7.11 35.62
CA TRP A 170 53.17 5.97 36.44
C TRP A 170 51.99 5.25 35.77
N PRO A 171 52.05 3.91 35.62
CA PRO A 171 50.89 3.13 35.23
C PRO A 171 49.74 3.50 36.16
N LYS A 172 48.55 3.75 35.61
CA LYS A 172 47.38 4.07 36.44
C LYS A 172 47.14 2.92 37.41
N ASP A 173 46.91 3.24 38.69
CA ASP A 173 46.51 2.25 39.68
C ASP A 173 45.25 1.52 39.21
N ASP A 174 45.24 0.19 39.32
CA ASP A 174 44.13 -0.67 38.90
C ASP A 174 42.80 -0.22 39.53
N ARG A 175 42.85 0.28 40.76
CA ARG A 175 41.71 0.89 41.46
C ARG A 175 41.13 2.10 40.70
N THR A 176 42.00 2.99 40.21
CA THR A 176 41.59 4.17 39.44
C THR A 176 41.01 3.74 38.09
N VAL A 177 41.60 2.74 37.44
CA VAL A 177 41.08 2.20 36.17
C VAL A 177 39.70 1.56 36.35
N ILE A 178 39.49 0.82 37.43
CA ILE A 178 38.19 0.19 37.76
C ILE A 178 37.10 1.25 38.03
N GLU A 179 37.44 2.34 38.71
CA GLU A 179 36.51 3.47 38.95
C GLU A 179 36.18 4.22 37.65
N GLU A 180 37.16 4.46 36.78
CA GLU A 180 36.95 5.00 35.42
C GLU A 180 36.04 4.07 34.58
N LEU A 181 36.24 2.75 34.66
CA LEU A 181 35.40 1.78 33.95
C LEU A 181 33.97 1.75 34.50
N ARG A 182 33.77 1.89 35.82
CA ARG A 182 32.43 2.00 36.43
C ARG A 182 31.69 3.24 35.97
N THR A 183 32.37 4.38 35.98
CA THR A 183 31.76 5.66 35.54
C THR A 183 31.42 5.62 34.05
N LEU A 184 32.30 5.06 33.21
CA LEU A 184 32.02 4.86 31.79
C LEU A 184 30.86 3.89 31.54
N ASN A 185 30.81 2.77 32.26
CA ASN A 185 29.71 1.81 32.14
C ASN A 185 28.39 2.47 32.53
N HIS A 186 28.34 3.20 33.65
CA HIS A 186 27.16 3.96 34.06
C HIS A 186 26.70 4.97 33.00
N GLN A 187 27.63 5.71 32.38
CA GLN A 187 27.32 6.62 31.27
C GLN A 187 26.75 5.87 30.06
N LEU A 188 27.32 4.72 29.70
CA LEU A 188 26.82 3.87 28.63
C LEU A 188 25.39 3.41 28.92
N ARG A 189 25.09 3.00 30.16
CA ARG A 189 23.72 2.64 30.58
C ARG A 189 22.75 3.81 30.44
N SER A 190 23.15 4.98 30.92
CA SER A 190 22.32 6.19 30.81
C SER A 190 22.03 6.51 29.34
N LEU A 191 23.01 6.38 28.46
CA LEU A 191 22.83 6.60 27.03
C LEU A 191 21.91 5.54 26.39
N VAL A 192 22.10 4.25 26.71
CA VAL A 192 21.24 3.17 26.21
C VAL A 192 19.79 3.39 26.64
N VAL A 193 19.55 3.77 27.90
CA VAL A 193 18.20 4.10 28.40
C VAL A 193 17.63 5.31 27.64
N GLN A 194 18.41 6.37 27.44
CA GLN A 194 17.96 7.53 26.66
C GLN A 194 17.58 7.15 25.22
N LEU A 195 18.41 6.35 24.54
CA LEU A 195 18.13 5.88 23.18
C LEU A 195 16.86 5.03 23.12
N LEU A 196 16.63 4.15 24.11
CA LEU A 196 15.40 3.37 24.19
C LEU A 196 14.18 4.26 24.42
N THR A 197 14.27 5.26 25.31
CA THR A 197 13.15 6.20 25.52
C THR A 197 12.84 7.05 24.29
N GLN A 198 13.86 7.45 23.53
CA GLN A 198 13.68 8.16 22.26
C GLN A 198 13.07 7.26 21.19
N LEU A 199 13.49 6.00 21.12
CA LEU A 199 12.92 5.01 20.21
C LEU A 199 11.43 4.78 20.53
N ASP A 200 11.09 4.60 21.81
CA ASP A 200 9.70 4.44 22.26
C ASP A 200 8.83 5.67 21.91
N ALA A 201 9.36 6.88 22.12
CA ALA A 201 8.66 8.11 21.74
C ALA A 201 8.43 8.19 20.22
N SER A 202 9.45 7.86 19.43
CA SER A 202 9.36 7.84 17.96
C SER A 202 8.39 6.76 17.47
N CYS A 203 8.37 5.58 18.09
CA CYS A 203 7.41 4.51 17.80
C CYS A 203 5.97 4.97 18.04
N LYS A 204 5.69 5.63 19.18
CA LYS A 204 4.35 6.19 19.47
C LYS A 204 3.93 7.24 18.45
N GLU A 205 4.86 8.11 18.03
CA GLU A 205 4.57 9.09 16.98
C GLU A 205 4.23 8.40 15.65
N ALA A 206 4.99 7.39 15.25
CA ALA A 206 4.71 6.62 14.05
C ALA A 206 3.36 5.89 14.11
N GLU A 207 2.95 5.37 15.27
CA GLU A 207 1.62 4.78 15.49
C GLU A 207 0.51 5.82 15.34
N MET A 208 0.63 6.97 15.99
CA MET A 208 -0.35 8.07 15.86
C MET A 208 -0.49 8.54 14.41
N LEU A 209 0.62 8.67 13.68
CA LEU A 209 0.60 9.05 12.26
C LEU A 209 -0.07 7.97 11.41
N ARG A 210 0.20 6.68 11.66
CA ARG A 210 -0.46 5.57 10.96
C ARG A 210 -1.97 5.54 11.22
N GLU A 211 -2.41 5.77 12.46
CA GLU A 211 -3.82 5.88 12.79
C GLU A 211 -4.48 7.09 12.12
N ARG A 212 -3.79 8.23 12.10
CA ARG A 212 -4.28 9.43 11.41
C ARG A 212 -4.45 9.20 9.91
N VAL A 213 -3.47 8.55 9.27
CA VAL A 213 -3.57 8.15 7.85
C VAL A 213 -4.74 7.21 7.65
N ARG A 214 -4.89 6.16 8.49
CA ARG A 214 -6.02 5.22 8.41
C ARG A 214 -7.38 5.93 8.52
N PHE A 215 -7.51 6.89 9.43
CA PHE A 215 -8.72 7.69 9.60
C PHE A 215 -9.04 8.49 8.33
N LEU A 216 -8.06 9.21 7.77
CA LEU A 216 -8.23 10.03 6.56
C LEU A 216 -8.51 9.18 5.31
N GLU A 217 -7.88 8.03 5.18
CA GLU A 217 -8.14 7.08 4.08
C GLU A 217 -9.52 6.42 4.21
N GLY A 218 -9.95 6.10 5.44
CA GLY A 218 -11.31 5.60 5.71
C GLY A 218 -12.38 6.64 5.37
N GLU A 219 -12.17 7.90 5.77
CA GLU A 219 -13.08 9.00 5.45
C GLU A 219 -13.17 9.26 3.93
N ARG A 220 -12.07 9.04 3.19
CA ARG A 220 -12.06 9.10 1.72
C ARG A 220 -12.88 7.99 1.06
N ARG A 221 -12.95 6.80 1.67
CA ARG A 221 -13.77 5.68 1.18
C ARG A 221 -15.25 5.92 1.41
N VAL A 222 -15.64 6.37 2.61
CA VAL A 222 -17.05 6.68 2.93
C VAL A 222 -17.61 7.76 2.00
N LYS A 223 -16.84 8.82 1.73
CA LYS A 223 -17.23 9.88 0.78
C LYS A 223 -17.34 9.41 -0.68
N SER A 224 -16.69 8.30 -1.05
CA SER A 224 -16.79 7.70 -2.38
C SER A 224 -18.04 6.83 -2.52
N ASP A 225 -18.40 6.11 -1.45
CA ASP A 225 -19.51 5.17 -1.45
C ASP A 225 -20.88 5.86 -1.39
N ASP A 226 -20.97 7.07 -0.82
CA ASP A 226 -22.20 7.90 -0.82
C ASP A 226 -22.62 8.37 -2.23
N VAL A 227 -21.73 8.27 -3.24
CA VAL A 227 -22.02 8.61 -4.65
C VAL A 227 -22.48 7.39 -5.46
N GLU A 228 -22.21 6.16 -5.02
CA GLU A 228 -22.56 4.92 -5.75
C GLU A 228 -23.95 4.34 -5.40
N GLY A 229 -24.70 4.98 -4.50
CA GLY A 229 -25.99 4.50 -4.00
C GLY A 229 -27.22 4.70 -4.90
N ARG A 230 -27.10 5.35 -6.07
CA ARG A 230 -28.24 5.50 -7.00
C ARG A 230 -27.83 5.23 -8.44
N ILE A 231 -28.46 4.19 -9.01
CA ILE A 231 -28.49 3.79 -10.42
C ILE A 231 -27.32 2.89 -10.87
N SER A 232 -27.69 1.62 -11.11
CA SER A 232 -26.91 0.63 -11.83
C SER A 232 -26.72 1.01 -13.31
N VAL A 233 -25.61 1.67 -13.63
CA VAL A 233 -25.01 1.77 -14.97
C VAL A 233 -23.51 1.51 -14.81
N PRO A 234 -22.85 0.75 -15.70
CA PRO A 234 -21.44 0.41 -15.53
C PRO A 234 -20.59 1.67 -15.68
N VAL A 235 -20.14 2.22 -14.55
CA VAL A 235 -19.10 3.25 -14.52
C VAL A 235 -17.80 2.57 -14.95
N VAL A 236 -17.42 2.83 -16.20
CA VAL A 236 -16.05 2.66 -16.66
C VAL A 236 -15.18 3.46 -15.70
N ARG A 237 -14.42 2.76 -14.87
CA ARG A 237 -13.45 3.37 -13.96
C ARG A 237 -12.53 4.27 -14.80
N LYS A 238 -12.72 5.59 -14.70
CA LYS A 238 -11.75 6.58 -15.17
C LYS A 238 -10.45 6.27 -14.43
N SER A 239 -9.49 5.68 -15.14
CA SER A 239 -8.11 5.64 -14.69
C SER A 239 -7.68 7.09 -14.46
N SER A 240 -7.41 7.44 -13.21
CA SER A 240 -6.65 8.63 -12.87
C SER A 240 -5.25 8.46 -13.47
N LEU A 241 -5.09 8.89 -14.72
CA LEU A 241 -3.77 9.12 -15.30
C LEU A 241 -3.16 10.27 -14.49
N HIS A 242 -2.29 9.93 -13.53
CA HIS A 242 -1.28 10.86 -13.06
C HIS A 242 -0.32 11.08 -14.22
N VAL A 243 -0.58 12.12 -15.01
CA VAL A 243 0.43 12.70 -15.89
C VAL A 243 1.44 13.36 -14.96
N ILE A 244 2.55 12.67 -14.70
CA ILE A 244 3.73 13.29 -14.13
C ILE A 244 4.26 14.20 -15.24
N THR A 245 4.02 15.51 -15.11
CA THR A 245 4.71 16.50 -15.92
C THR A 245 6.03 16.81 -15.22
N ASP A 246 7.04 15.96 -15.42
CA ASP A 246 8.42 16.30 -15.16
C ASP A 246 8.97 17.00 -16.42
N SER A 247 8.80 18.32 -16.51
CA SER A 247 9.78 19.18 -17.18
C SER A 247 9.41 20.65 -17.07
N THR A 248 10.27 21.34 -16.34
CA THR A 248 10.67 22.73 -16.52
C THR A 248 10.56 23.25 -17.96
N GLY A 249 9.83 24.36 -18.13
CA GLY A 249 10.14 25.45 -19.07
C GLY A 249 9.66 25.32 -20.53
N GLY A 250 8.85 26.31 -20.96
CA GLY A 250 8.88 26.82 -22.33
C GLY A 250 7.69 26.51 -23.24
N SER A 251 6.81 27.51 -23.41
CA SER A 251 5.97 27.84 -24.57
C SER A 251 5.28 26.71 -25.38
N SER A 252 3.95 26.65 -25.27
CA SER A 252 3.05 26.41 -26.42
C SER A 252 1.64 26.97 -26.13
N PRO A 253 1.06 27.83 -27.01
CA PRO A 253 -0.18 28.53 -26.76
C PRO A 253 -1.40 27.84 -27.40
N PHE A 254 -1.63 26.57 -27.10
CA PHE A 254 -2.90 25.91 -27.45
C PHE A 254 -3.46 25.19 -26.23
N VAL A 255 -4.18 25.94 -25.41
CA VAL A 255 -5.07 25.42 -24.37
C VAL A 255 -6.37 25.04 -25.07
N TYR A 256 -6.58 23.75 -25.33
CA TYR A 256 -7.93 23.26 -25.57
C TYR A 256 -8.72 23.41 -24.26
N SER A 257 -9.59 24.42 -24.22
CA SER A 257 -10.65 24.50 -23.21
C SER A 257 -11.63 23.35 -23.45
N PRO A 258 -11.92 22.50 -22.44
CA PRO A 258 -13.08 21.63 -22.51
C PRO A 258 -14.32 22.50 -22.31
N CYS A 259 -14.88 22.99 -23.42
CA CYS A 259 -16.21 23.58 -23.41
C CYS A 259 -17.25 22.48 -23.19
N SER A 260 -18.22 22.83 -22.35
CA SER A 260 -19.56 22.24 -22.22
C SER A 260 -19.60 20.81 -21.69
N GLU A 261 -19.84 20.65 -20.38
CA GLU A 261 -20.79 19.70 -19.75
C GLU A 261 -20.92 19.93 -18.22
N LEU A 262 -20.23 20.91 -17.62
CA LEU A 262 -20.39 21.28 -16.20
C LEU A 262 -21.51 22.31 -15.97
N SER A 263 -22.74 21.99 -16.36
CA SER A 263 -23.91 22.59 -15.69
C SER A 263 -24.33 21.65 -14.58
N PRO A 264 -24.34 22.08 -13.30
CA PRO A 264 -24.99 21.29 -12.27
C PRO A 264 -26.50 21.36 -12.53
N ASP A 265 -27.11 20.23 -12.90
CA ASP A 265 -28.56 20.07 -12.81
C ASP A 265 -28.94 20.20 -11.33
N VAL A 266 -29.57 21.31 -10.98
CA VAL A 266 -30.11 21.58 -9.64
C VAL A 266 -31.39 20.74 -9.48
N PRO A 267 -31.46 19.84 -8.48
CA PRO A 267 -32.68 19.08 -8.21
C PRO A 267 -33.81 20.02 -7.75
N THR A 268 -34.98 19.93 -8.38
CA THR A 268 -36.15 20.79 -8.14
C THR A 268 -36.94 20.52 -6.85
N ASP A 269 -36.51 19.58 -6.00
CA ASP A 269 -37.31 19.11 -4.87
C ASP A 269 -36.61 19.30 -3.51
N THR A 270 -36.38 20.55 -3.11
CA THR A 270 -36.17 20.89 -1.69
C THR A 270 -36.87 22.21 -1.34
N PRO A 271 -37.83 22.23 -0.40
CA PRO A 271 -38.45 23.46 0.04
C PRO A 271 -37.51 24.13 1.05
N HIS A 272 -37.16 25.39 0.79
CA HIS A 272 -36.31 26.30 1.59
C HIS A 272 -34.85 26.44 1.17
N ILE A 273 -34.59 27.07 0.01
CA ILE A 273 -33.49 28.03 -0.11
C ILE A 273 -34.00 29.25 -0.88
N VAL A 274 -33.84 30.42 -0.28
CA VAL A 274 -34.20 31.75 -0.81
C VAL A 274 -33.49 31.98 -2.14
N THR A 275 -34.27 32.18 -3.20
CA THR A 275 -33.84 32.60 -4.53
C THR A 275 -33.15 33.96 -4.45
N ARG A 276 -31.83 34.00 -4.65
CA ARG A 276 -31.16 35.22 -5.13
C ARG A 276 -31.49 35.36 -6.61
N GLU A 277 -32.43 36.24 -6.93
CA GLU A 277 -32.76 36.58 -8.32
C GLU A 277 -31.53 37.21 -8.99
N LEU A 278 -31.13 36.63 -10.13
CA LEU A 278 -30.11 37.19 -11.00
C LEU A 278 -30.69 38.42 -11.72
N PRO A 279 -29.89 39.49 -11.93
CA PRO A 279 -30.36 40.69 -12.60
C PRO A 279 -30.81 40.37 -14.04
N VAL A 280 -31.97 40.89 -14.43
CA VAL A 280 -32.54 40.71 -15.77
C VAL A 280 -31.62 41.37 -16.80
N LEU A 281 -31.02 40.55 -17.67
CA LEU A 281 -30.22 41.02 -18.79
C LEU A 281 -31.12 41.62 -19.87
N ALA A 282 -30.65 42.69 -20.52
CA ALA A 282 -31.38 43.34 -21.61
C ALA A 282 -31.57 42.36 -22.80
N PRO A 283 -32.69 42.45 -23.53
CA PRO A 283 -32.94 41.58 -24.68
C PRO A 283 -31.86 41.76 -25.76
N LEU A 284 -31.31 40.65 -26.22
CA LEU A 284 -30.30 40.65 -27.28
C LEU A 284 -31.02 40.79 -28.64
N GLU A 285 -30.88 41.95 -29.28
CA GLU A 285 -31.39 42.14 -30.65
C GLU A 285 -30.53 41.35 -31.63
N MET A 286 -31.13 40.36 -32.27
CA MET A 286 -30.51 39.63 -33.37
C MET A 286 -30.64 40.43 -34.67
N PRO A 287 -29.62 40.44 -35.54
CA PRO A 287 -29.74 41.04 -36.87
C PRO A 287 -30.74 40.28 -37.74
N ASP A 288 -31.53 41.00 -38.53
CA ASP A 288 -32.50 40.42 -39.47
C ASP A 288 -31.78 39.74 -40.64
N PHE A 289 -31.91 38.41 -40.72
CA PHE A 289 -31.41 37.61 -41.84
C PHE A 289 -32.51 37.44 -42.90
N ASP A 290 -32.32 38.04 -44.09
CA ASP A 290 -33.23 37.89 -45.22
C ASP A 290 -32.89 36.64 -46.05
N PHE A 291 -33.68 35.58 -45.86
CA PHE A 291 -33.55 34.32 -46.61
C PHE A 291 -34.18 34.36 -48.02
N GLY A 292 -34.74 35.51 -48.44
CA GLY A 292 -35.32 35.70 -49.78
C GLY A 292 -34.30 35.60 -50.92
N GLN A 293 -33.01 35.77 -50.64
CA GLN A 293 -31.96 35.78 -51.66
C GLN A 293 -31.62 34.40 -52.23
N PHE A 294 -32.01 33.30 -51.57
CA PHE A 294 -31.64 31.94 -52.00
C PHE A 294 -32.68 31.25 -52.90
N LYS A 295 -33.86 31.84 -53.14
CA LYS A 295 -34.94 31.19 -53.92
C LYS A 295 -34.95 31.46 -55.42
N LYS A 296 -33.94 32.13 -55.98
CA LYS A 296 -33.93 32.50 -57.40
C LYS A 296 -32.96 31.64 -58.23
N GLN A 297 -33.14 30.31 -58.23
CA GLN A 297 -32.48 29.45 -59.22
C GLN A 297 -33.11 28.05 -59.38
N THR A 298 -34.44 27.97 -59.50
CA THR A 298 -35.11 26.77 -60.06
C THR A 298 -36.33 27.16 -60.88
N SER A 299 -36.12 27.83 -62.02
CA SER A 299 -37.11 27.87 -63.10
C SER A 299 -36.73 26.83 -64.14
N VAL A 300 -37.56 25.79 -64.21
CA VAL A 300 -37.53 24.67 -65.13
C VAL A 300 -38.07 25.14 -66.49
N ASP A 301 -37.24 25.12 -67.54
CA ASP A 301 -37.71 25.22 -68.93
C ASP A 301 -38.03 23.82 -69.45
N HIS A 302 -39.33 23.50 -69.51
CA HIS A 302 -39.85 22.42 -70.33
C HIS A 302 -40.36 23.00 -71.66
N SER A 303 -39.67 22.71 -72.76
CA SER A 303 -40.19 22.90 -74.12
C SER A 303 -40.67 21.54 -74.68
N PRO A 304 -41.84 21.46 -75.34
CA PRO A 304 -42.34 20.23 -75.93
C PRO A 304 -41.78 20.04 -77.35
N ILE A 305 -41.42 18.80 -77.67
CA ILE A 305 -41.05 18.36 -79.02
C ILE A 305 -42.34 18.07 -79.80
N SER A 306 -42.48 18.67 -80.98
CA SER A 306 -43.32 18.21 -82.09
C SER A 306 -42.42 17.99 -83.30
#